data_AF-D8KBV5-F1
#
_entry.id   AF-D8KBV5-F1
#
_cell.length_a   1.000
_cell.length_b   1.000
_cell.length_c   1.000
_cell.angle_alpha   90.00
_cell.angle_beta   90.00
_cell.angle_gamma   90.00
#
_symmetry.space_group_name_H-M   'P 1'
#
loop_
_entity.id
_entity.type
_entity.pdbx_description
1 polymer ?
#
loop_
_entity_poly.entity_id
_entity_poly.type
_entity_poly.pdbx_seq_one_letter_code
_entity_poly.pdbx_strand_id
1 'polypeptide(L)'
;MKLLYYIRLFILVSFPILLGTTSIEPSNNKQMRQQLISAIGKKDGFKDTFHAQVWLLDMERRLKIRIPQIKERLTLLRLAHREAIQAKLAPELVLAVIEVESNFNRFAISEAGARGLMQIMPFWLKEIGHKEDNLMDIATNLRFGCTILRRYINREKGDLTRALARYNGSIGKAWYPDRVYKALHHWQ
;
A
#
# COMPACT_ATOMS: atom_id res chain seq x y z
N MET A 1 -37.47 -9.35 63.85
CA MET A 1 -36.80 -8.16 63.26
C MET A 1 -37.21 -8.04 61.80
N LYS A 2 -37.65 -6.84 61.40
CA LYS A 2 -38.18 -6.48 60.09
C LYS A 2 -37.10 -6.43 59.00
N LEU A 3 -37.43 -6.84 57.78
CA LEU A 3 -36.98 -6.27 56.48
C LEU A 3 -37.83 -6.96 55.38
N LEU A 4 -38.92 -6.38 54.83
CA LEU A 4 -39.01 -5.43 53.70
C LEU A 4 -38.04 -5.78 52.54
N TYR A 5 -38.33 -5.72 51.23
CA TYR A 5 -39.48 -5.57 50.32
C TYR A 5 -38.82 -5.56 48.90
N TYR A 6 -39.59 -5.81 47.83
CA TYR A 6 -39.26 -5.66 46.39
C TYR A 6 -38.72 -6.86 45.60
N ILE A 7 -39.68 -7.64 45.09
CA ILE A 7 -39.58 -8.38 43.84
C ILE A 7 -39.57 -7.36 42.69
N ARG A 8 -38.49 -7.31 41.89
CA ARG A 8 -38.48 -6.62 40.59
C ARG A 8 -38.85 -7.63 39.50
N LEU A 9 -40.08 -7.55 39.02
CA LEU A 9 -40.55 -8.18 37.79
C LEU A 9 -39.89 -7.47 36.60
N PHE A 10 -38.86 -8.08 35.99
CA PHE A 10 -38.35 -7.63 34.69
C PHE A 10 -39.17 -8.29 33.59
N ILE A 11 -39.99 -7.48 32.92
CA ILE A 11 -40.64 -7.84 31.66
C ILE A 11 -39.55 -7.88 30.58
N LEU A 12 -39.24 -9.07 30.08
CA LEU A 12 -38.43 -9.26 28.87
C LEU A 12 -39.26 -8.78 27.67
N VAL A 13 -39.04 -7.52 27.26
CA VAL A 13 -39.47 -7.06 25.94
C VAL A 13 -38.43 -7.58 24.94
N SER A 14 -38.83 -8.58 24.16
CA SER A 14 -38.07 -9.12 23.04
C SER A 14 -37.86 -8.00 22.02
N PHE A 15 -36.66 -7.42 21.97
CA PHE A 15 -36.25 -6.60 20.83
C PHE A 15 -36.06 -7.53 19.64
N PRO A 16 -36.72 -7.32 18.49
CA PRO A 16 -36.38 -8.04 17.29
C PRO A 16 -34.94 -7.64 16.91
N ILE A 17 -34.05 -8.64 16.91
CA ILE A 17 -32.72 -8.51 16.34
C ILE A 17 -32.93 -8.26 14.85
N LEU A 18 -32.77 -7.01 14.43
CA LEU A 18 -32.68 -6.65 13.03
C LEU A 18 -31.36 -7.25 12.52
N LEU A 19 -31.43 -8.46 11.97
CA LEU A 19 -30.38 -9.04 11.15
C LEU A 19 -30.24 -8.15 9.92
N GLY A 20 -29.40 -7.11 10.06
CA GLY A 20 -28.87 -6.36 8.94
C GLY A 20 -27.98 -7.30 8.14
N THR A 21 -28.56 -8.02 7.18
CA THR A 21 -27.80 -8.56 6.07
C THR A 21 -27.20 -7.35 5.37
N THR A 22 -25.90 -7.14 5.50
CA THR A 22 -25.16 -6.15 4.72
C THR A 22 -25.20 -6.59 3.26
N SER A 23 -26.30 -6.27 2.58
CA SER A 23 -26.35 -6.26 1.13
C SER A 23 -25.28 -5.28 0.67
N ILE A 24 -24.25 -5.81 0.00
CA ILE A 24 -23.26 -4.98 -0.66
C ILE A 24 -24.02 -4.23 -1.76
N GLU A 25 -24.35 -2.96 -1.50
CA GLU A 25 -25.16 -2.13 -2.38
C GLU A 25 -24.50 -1.95 -3.77
N PRO A 26 -25.24 -2.15 -4.87
CA PRO A 26 -24.75 -1.93 -6.24
C PRO A 26 -24.34 -0.48 -6.57
N SER A 27 -24.81 0.51 -5.81
CA SER A 27 -24.59 1.95 -6.04
C SER A 27 -23.11 2.35 -5.90
N ASN A 28 -22.44 1.80 -4.89
CA ASN A 28 -21.06 2.10 -4.52
C ASN A 28 -20.06 1.63 -5.61
N ASN A 29 -20.38 0.53 -6.31
CA ASN A 29 -19.55 -0.01 -7.38
C ASN A 29 -19.52 0.86 -8.64
N LYS A 30 -20.62 1.56 -8.96
CA LYS A 30 -20.67 2.42 -10.17
C LYS A 30 -19.84 3.69 -9.98
N GLN A 31 -20.00 4.36 -8.84
CA GLN A 31 -19.22 5.55 -8.52
C GLN A 31 -17.73 5.22 -8.34
N MET A 32 -17.41 4.11 -7.66
CA MET A 32 -16.04 3.60 -7.56
C MET A 32 -15.45 3.32 -8.95
N ARG A 33 -16.18 2.64 -9.84
CA ARG A 33 -15.75 2.40 -11.22
C ARG A 33 -15.51 3.71 -11.98
N GLN A 34 -16.34 4.72 -11.81
CA GLN A 34 -16.12 6.03 -12.44
C GLN A 34 -14.88 6.73 -11.88
N GLN A 35 -14.64 6.64 -10.57
CA GLN A 35 -13.42 7.13 -9.95
C GLN A 35 -12.19 6.38 -10.44
N LEU A 36 -12.28 5.07 -10.64
CA LEU A 36 -11.22 4.25 -11.23
C LEU A 36 -10.96 4.61 -12.69
N ILE A 37 -12.01 4.77 -13.49
CA ILE A 37 -11.91 5.16 -14.91
C ILE A 37 -11.27 6.54 -15.05
N SER A 38 -11.72 7.53 -14.27
CA SER A 38 -11.10 8.86 -14.24
C SER A 38 -9.69 8.83 -13.64
N ALA A 39 -9.44 7.90 -12.72
CA ALA A 39 -8.13 7.59 -12.20
C ALA A 39 -7.27 6.77 -13.17
N ILE A 40 -7.75 6.29 -14.31
CA ILE A 40 -6.88 5.71 -15.33
C ILE A 40 -6.67 6.80 -16.38
N GLY A 41 -5.61 7.59 -16.20
CA GLY A 41 -5.18 8.53 -17.23
C GLY A 41 -4.55 7.77 -18.40
N LYS A 42 -4.57 8.36 -19.61
CA LYS A 42 -3.89 7.81 -20.81
C LYS A 42 -2.36 7.63 -20.65
N LYS A 43 -1.75 7.95 -19.49
CA LYS A 43 -0.29 8.04 -19.28
C LYS A 43 0.26 7.26 -18.06
N ASP A 44 -0.54 6.43 -17.38
CA ASP A 44 -0.13 5.80 -16.10
C ASP A 44 0.63 4.46 -16.22
N GLY A 45 1.22 4.18 -17.38
CA GLY A 45 2.05 2.98 -17.59
C GLY A 45 1.26 1.66 -17.71
N PHE A 46 -0.07 1.69 -17.71
CA PHE A 46 -0.89 0.51 -18.02
C PHE A 46 -0.90 0.20 -19.52
N LYS A 47 -0.82 -1.09 -19.86
CA LYS A 47 -0.83 -1.57 -21.25
C LYS A 47 -2.18 -1.36 -21.95
N ASP A 48 -3.26 -1.61 -21.22
CA ASP A 48 -4.62 -1.33 -21.65
C ASP A 48 -5.53 -0.98 -20.45
N THR A 49 -6.66 -0.36 -20.76
CA THR A 49 -7.61 0.15 -19.76
C THR A 49 -8.29 -0.96 -18.97
N PHE A 50 -8.46 -2.16 -19.54
CA PHE A 50 -9.13 -3.26 -18.86
C PHE A 50 -8.23 -3.86 -17.77
N HIS A 51 -6.97 -4.17 -18.09
CA HIS A 51 -5.99 -4.61 -17.10
C HIS A 51 -5.79 -3.57 -16.00
N ALA A 52 -5.77 -2.28 -16.35
CA ALA A 52 -5.71 -1.20 -15.36
C ALA A 52 -6.89 -1.24 -14.39
N GLN A 53 -8.12 -1.41 -14.90
CA GLN A 53 -9.32 -1.49 -14.07
C GLN A 53 -9.31 -2.72 -13.15
N VAL A 54 -8.98 -3.90 -13.69
CA VAL A 54 -8.93 -5.14 -12.91
C VAL A 54 -7.90 -5.03 -11.80
N TRP A 55 -6.68 -4.61 -12.13
CA TRP A 55 -5.61 -4.46 -11.15
C TRP A 55 -5.96 -3.41 -10.09
N LEU A 56 -6.42 -2.23 -10.49
CA LEU A 56 -6.78 -1.18 -9.54
C LEU A 56 -7.94 -1.60 -8.64
N LEU A 57 -8.95 -2.31 -9.15
CA LEU A 57 -10.08 -2.81 -8.35
C LEU A 57 -9.63 -3.82 -7.28
N ASP A 58 -8.71 -4.71 -7.63
CA ASP A 58 -8.20 -5.70 -6.67
C ASP A 58 -7.33 -5.03 -5.60
N MET A 59 -6.33 -4.25 -6.04
CA MET A 59 -5.40 -3.59 -5.12
C MET A 59 -6.06 -2.54 -4.23
N GLU A 60 -7.05 -1.81 -4.75
CA GLU A 60 -7.83 -0.83 -3.97
C GLU A 60 -8.54 -1.50 -2.80
N ARG A 61 -9.14 -2.68 -3.04
CA ARG A 61 -9.84 -3.45 -2.01
C ARG A 61 -8.88 -3.90 -0.92
N ARG A 62 -7.72 -4.45 -1.30
CA ARG A 62 -6.69 -4.93 -0.39
C ARG A 62 -6.11 -3.80 0.47
N LEU A 63 -6.00 -2.60 -0.09
CA LEU A 63 -5.43 -1.44 0.59
C LEU A 63 -6.44 -0.66 1.47
N LYS A 64 -7.74 -0.95 1.34
CA LYS A 64 -8.84 -0.23 2.02
C LYS A 64 -8.63 -0.04 3.52
N ILE A 65 -8.13 -1.05 4.21
CA ILE A 65 -7.92 -1.03 5.67
C ILE A 65 -6.77 -0.08 6.05
N ARG A 66 -5.72 -0.01 5.23
CA ARG A 66 -4.51 0.78 5.52
C ARG A 66 -4.66 2.24 5.12
N ILE A 67 -5.40 2.52 4.04
CA ILE A 67 -5.66 3.88 3.56
C ILE A 67 -7.17 4.01 3.35
N PRO A 68 -7.95 4.56 4.30
CA PRO A 68 -9.41 4.60 4.21
C PRO A 68 -9.97 5.51 3.12
N GLN A 69 -9.26 6.60 2.77
CA GLN A 69 -9.72 7.53 1.73
C GLN A 69 -9.44 6.96 0.33
N ILE A 70 -10.51 6.75 -0.44
CA ILE A 70 -10.43 6.18 -1.79
C ILE A 70 -9.55 6.99 -2.75
N LYS A 71 -9.67 8.32 -2.73
CA LYS A 71 -8.87 9.19 -3.60
C LYS A 71 -7.37 9.03 -3.35
N GLU A 72 -6.98 8.89 -2.08
CA GLU A 72 -5.59 8.67 -1.69
C GLU A 72 -5.11 7.27 -2.13
N ARG A 73 -5.93 6.22 -1.92
CA ARG A 73 -5.64 4.87 -2.43
C ARG A 73 -5.37 4.86 -3.91
N LEU A 74 -6.30 5.41 -4.70
CA LEU A 74 -6.20 5.40 -6.16
C LEU A 74 -4.99 6.20 -6.63
N THR A 75 -4.71 7.33 -5.99
CA THR A 75 -3.51 8.14 -6.31
C THR A 75 -2.24 7.34 -6.05
N LEU A 76 -2.13 6.70 -4.88
CA LEU A 76 -0.97 5.89 -4.52
C LEU A 76 -0.79 4.71 -5.48
N LEU A 77 -1.85 3.94 -5.74
CA LEU A 77 -1.80 2.76 -6.61
C LEU A 77 -1.39 3.10 -8.04
N ARG A 78 -1.91 4.20 -8.61
CA ARG A 78 -1.48 4.69 -9.92
C ARG A 78 0.01 5.03 -9.94
N LEU A 79 0.47 5.81 -8.95
CA LEU A 79 1.86 6.26 -8.90
C LEU A 79 2.80 5.07 -8.68
N ALA A 80 2.44 4.15 -7.78
CA ALA A 80 3.22 2.94 -7.53
C ALA A 80 3.31 2.07 -8.78
N HIS A 81 2.20 1.84 -9.48
CA HIS A 81 2.18 1.11 -10.74
C HIS A 81 3.07 1.81 -11.79
N ARG A 82 2.86 3.11 -12.02
CA ARG A 82 3.61 3.91 -12.99
C ARG A 82 5.12 3.86 -12.74
N GLU A 83 5.56 4.06 -11.50
CA GLU A 83 6.98 4.08 -11.15
C GLU A 83 7.58 2.66 -11.18
N ALA A 84 6.81 1.63 -10.79
CA ALA A 84 7.21 0.24 -10.94
C ALA A 84 7.48 -0.10 -12.41
N ILE A 85 6.53 0.20 -13.31
CA ILE A 85 6.68 -0.09 -14.75
C ILE A 85 7.86 0.68 -15.36
N GLN A 86 8.04 1.96 -15.03
CA GLN A 86 9.20 2.74 -15.48
C GLN A 86 10.53 2.11 -15.03
N ALA A 87 10.59 1.61 -13.80
CA ALA A 87 11.74 0.89 -13.28
C ALA A 87 11.80 -0.59 -13.71
N LYS A 88 10.89 -1.06 -14.57
CA LYS A 88 10.74 -2.46 -15.00
C LYS A 88 10.50 -3.45 -13.84
N LEU A 89 9.87 -3.02 -12.75
CA LEU A 89 9.54 -3.82 -11.59
C LEU A 89 8.08 -4.30 -11.67
N ALA A 90 7.77 -5.42 -11.00
CA ALA A 90 6.39 -5.80 -10.77
C ALA A 90 5.72 -4.81 -9.78
N PRO A 91 4.55 -4.25 -10.08
CA PRO A 91 3.82 -3.37 -9.15
C PRO A 91 3.58 -4.00 -7.78
N GLU A 92 3.27 -5.30 -7.74
CA GLU A 92 3.01 -6.08 -6.52
C GLU A 92 4.25 -6.16 -5.62
N LEU A 93 5.44 -6.28 -6.23
CA LEU A 93 6.71 -6.23 -5.50
C LEU A 93 6.92 -4.86 -4.85
N VAL A 94 6.57 -3.78 -5.54
CA VAL A 94 6.67 -2.42 -4.98
C VAL A 94 5.70 -2.23 -3.83
N LEU A 95 4.46 -2.72 -3.94
CA LEU A 95 3.47 -2.69 -2.84
C LEU A 95 3.95 -3.51 -1.63
N ALA A 96 4.55 -4.68 -1.86
CA ALA A 96 5.13 -5.50 -0.80
C ALA A 96 6.29 -4.79 -0.06
N VAL A 97 7.17 -4.11 -0.80
CA VAL A 97 8.24 -3.29 -0.20
C VAL A 97 7.65 -2.14 0.62
N ILE A 98 6.66 -1.41 0.10
CA ILE A 98 5.99 -0.32 0.84
C ILE A 98 5.34 -0.85 2.13
N GLU A 99 4.71 -2.02 2.08
CA GLU A 99 4.13 -2.66 3.26
C GLU A 99 5.17 -2.91 4.34
N VAL A 100 6.31 -3.50 3.97
CA VAL A 100 7.39 -3.84 4.91
C VAL A 100 8.08 -2.60 5.46
N GLU A 101 8.29 -1.58 4.63
CA GLU A 101 9.06 -0.38 4.97
C GLU A 101 8.27 0.62 5.83
N SER A 102 7.00 0.87 5.49
CA SER A 102 6.22 1.93 6.14
C SER A 102 4.81 1.53 6.52
N ASN A 103 4.37 0.32 6.16
CA ASN A 103 2.96 -0.07 6.20
C ASN A 103 2.05 1.01 5.56
N PHE A 104 2.51 1.56 4.42
CA PHE A 104 1.85 2.61 3.65
C PHE A 104 1.75 3.99 4.34
N ASN A 105 2.52 4.24 5.40
CA ASN A 105 2.60 5.56 6.01
C ASN A 105 3.54 6.48 5.21
N ARG A 106 2.96 7.42 4.45
CA ARG A 106 3.71 8.37 3.62
C ARG A 106 4.63 9.33 4.40
N PHE A 107 4.41 9.48 5.70
CA PHE A 107 5.17 10.36 6.58
C PHE A 107 6.13 9.60 7.51
N ALA A 108 6.34 8.30 7.28
CA ALA A 108 7.22 7.49 8.11
C ALA A 108 8.65 8.05 8.12
N ILE A 109 9.23 8.14 9.31
CA ILE A 109 10.65 8.45 9.55
C ILE A 109 11.20 7.38 10.49
N SER A 110 12.19 6.62 10.06
CA SER A 110 12.90 5.68 10.95
C SER A 110 13.92 6.39 11.84
N GLU A 111 14.39 5.72 12.89
CA GLU A 111 15.45 6.22 13.77
C GLU A 111 16.75 6.54 13.01
N ALA A 112 17.07 5.78 11.97
CA ALA A 112 18.21 6.03 11.08
C ALA A 112 17.97 7.19 10.10
N GLY A 113 16.76 7.75 10.05
CA GLY A 113 16.41 8.89 9.22
C GLY A 113 15.89 8.56 7.82
N ALA A 114 15.58 7.29 7.52
CA ALA A 114 14.93 6.90 6.27
C ALA A 114 13.49 7.45 6.20
N ARG A 115 13.02 7.85 5.01
CA ARG A 115 11.80 8.66 4.86
C ARG A 115 10.77 8.08 3.89
N GLY A 116 9.50 8.25 4.22
CA GLY A 116 8.36 8.01 3.36
C GLY A 116 8.04 6.54 3.12
N LEU A 117 7.25 6.29 2.08
CA LEU A 117 6.62 4.99 1.78
C LEU A 117 7.60 3.83 1.64
N MET A 118 8.70 4.07 0.94
CA MET A 118 9.74 3.07 0.64
C MET A 118 11.01 3.29 1.47
N GLN A 119 10.93 4.10 2.54
CA GLN A 119 12.02 4.39 3.49
C GLN A 119 13.35 4.74 2.81
N ILE A 120 13.35 5.85 2.06
CA ILE A 120 14.53 6.30 1.32
C ILE A 120 15.45 7.09 2.24
N MET A 121 16.74 6.72 2.24
CA MET A 121 17.76 7.45 2.98
C MET A 121 18.06 8.81 2.33
N PRO A 122 18.16 9.91 3.11
CA PRO A 122 18.35 11.26 2.56
C PRO A 122 19.60 11.45 1.68
N PHE A 123 20.65 10.65 1.85
CA PHE A 123 21.85 10.76 1.02
C PHE A 123 21.55 10.53 -0.47
N TRP A 124 20.51 9.75 -0.81
CA TRP A 124 20.11 9.51 -2.19
C TRP A 124 19.69 10.78 -2.93
N LEU A 125 19.23 11.81 -2.22
CA LEU A 125 18.93 13.12 -2.82
C LEU A 125 20.17 13.72 -3.52
N LYS A 126 21.37 13.45 -3.00
CA LYS A 126 22.63 13.89 -3.59
C LYS A 126 23.07 13.00 -4.76
N GLU A 127 22.72 11.71 -4.71
CA GLU A 127 23.15 10.72 -5.70
C GLU A 127 22.31 10.74 -6.99
N ILE A 128 20.99 10.87 -6.87
CA ILE A 128 20.04 10.74 -7.99
C ILE A 128 18.90 11.77 -7.97
N GLY A 129 18.96 12.75 -7.06
CA GLY A 129 17.91 13.74 -6.87
C GLY A 129 18.11 15.05 -7.61
N HIS A 130 17.05 15.85 -7.59
CA HIS A 130 17.04 17.25 -7.98
C HIS A 130 16.88 18.14 -6.74
N LYS A 131 17.24 19.42 -6.86
CA LYS A 131 17.23 20.38 -5.74
C LYS A 131 15.88 20.48 -5.02
N GLU A 132 14.78 20.35 -5.76
CA GLU A 132 13.41 20.50 -5.26
C GLU A 132 12.78 19.17 -4.80
N ASP A 133 13.50 18.04 -4.88
CA ASP A 133 12.94 16.74 -4.51
C ASP A 133 12.66 16.65 -3.00
N ASN A 134 11.47 16.17 -2.66
CA ASN A 134 11.04 15.92 -1.29
C ASN A 134 10.72 14.43 -1.09
N LEU A 135 11.47 13.74 -0.22
CA LEU A 135 11.25 12.31 0.06
C LEU A 135 9.92 12.00 0.78
N MET A 136 9.18 13.01 1.26
CA MET A 136 7.82 12.83 1.79
C MET A 136 6.73 12.98 0.73
N ASP A 137 7.07 13.49 -0.47
CA ASP A 137 6.15 13.47 -1.60
C ASP A 137 6.03 12.04 -2.15
N ILE A 138 4.80 11.60 -2.41
CA ILE A 138 4.50 10.21 -2.80
C ILE A 138 5.18 9.86 -4.12
N ALA A 139 5.05 10.74 -5.14
CA ALA A 139 5.60 10.46 -6.47
C ALA A 139 7.13 10.42 -6.43
N THR A 140 7.75 11.36 -5.73
CA THR A 140 9.20 11.42 -5.52
C THR A 140 9.69 10.18 -4.78
N ASN A 141 9.06 9.81 -3.67
CA ASN A 141 9.49 8.65 -2.87
C ASN A 141 9.43 7.34 -3.67
N LEU A 142 8.36 7.11 -4.43
CA LEU A 142 8.18 5.94 -5.28
C LEU A 142 9.20 5.89 -6.42
N ARG A 143 9.45 7.02 -7.09
CA ARG A 143 10.48 7.13 -8.13
C ARG A 143 11.85 6.73 -7.59
N PHE A 144 12.23 7.26 -6.43
CA PHE A 144 13.50 6.93 -5.77
C PHE A 144 13.56 5.45 -5.40
N GLY A 145 12.58 4.94 -4.66
CA GLY A 145 12.59 3.55 -4.22
C GLY A 145 12.60 2.55 -5.37
N CYS A 146 11.79 2.76 -6.41
CA CYS A 146 11.79 1.92 -7.60
C CYS A 146 13.14 1.98 -8.34
N THR A 147 13.71 3.17 -8.50
CA THR A 147 15.02 3.37 -9.16
C THR A 147 16.15 2.66 -8.38
N ILE A 148 16.18 2.81 -7.05
CA ILE A 148 17.18 2.21 -6.18
C ILE A 148 17.05 0.68 -6.18
N LEU A 149 15.83 0.15 -6.07
CA LEU A 149 15.58 -1.28 -6.12
C LEU A 149 16.01 -1.89 -7.46
N ARG A 150 15.65 -1.25 -8.59
CA ARG A 150 16.13 -1.67 -9.92
C ARG A 150 17.65 -1.61 -10.00
N ARG A 151 18.31 -0.56 -9.49
CA ARG A 151 19.78 -0.47 -9.45
C ARG A 151 20.38 -1.66 -8.70
N TYR A 152 19.80 -2.07 -7.58
CA TYR A 152 20.29 -3.22 -6.81
C TYR A 152 20.00 -4.57 -7.48
N ILE A 153 18.84 -4.74 -8.12
CA ILE A 153 18.58 -5.94 -8.93
C ILE A 153 19.62 -6.08 -10.04
N ASN A 154 19.95 -4.99 -10.73
CA ASN A 154 20.99 -5.01 -11.77
C ASN A 154 22.37 -5.33 -11.18
N ARG A 155 22.72 -4.74 -10.04
CA ARG A 155 23.99 -5.00 -9.34
C ARG A 155 24.14 -6.46 -8.89
N GLU A 156 23.05 -7.06 -8.46
CA GLU A 156 22.99 -8.47 -8.05
C GLU A 156 22.68 -9.42 -9.21
N LYS A 157 22.82 -8.96 -10.47
CA LYS A 157 22.65 -9.78 -11.68
C LYS A 157 21.29 -10.48 -11.77
N GLY A 158 20.23 -9.81 -11.30
CA GLY A 158 18.87 -10.34 -11.30
C GLY A 158 18.47 -11.11 -10.05
N ASP A 159 19.39 -11.37 -9.11
CA ASP A 159 19.06 -12.02 -7.84
C ASP A 159 18.25 -11.05 -6.95
N LEU A 160 16.94 -11.29 -6.90
CA LEU A 160 16.01 -10.46 -6.15
C LEU A 160 16.25 -10.56 -4.63
N THR A 161 16.60 -11.74 -4.11
CA THR A 161 16.85 -11.93 -2.69
C THR A 161 18.03 -11.08 -2.23
N ARG A 162 19.15 -11.13 -2.97
CA ARG A 162 20.33 -10.31 -2.70
C ARG A 162 20.05 -8.82 -2.91
N ALA A 163 19.24 -8.47 -3.90
CA ALA A 163 18.88 -7.08 -4.16
C ALA A 163 18.04 -6.48 -3.03
N LEU A 164 17.05 -7.22 -2.51
CA LEU A 164 16.25 -6.81 -1.36
C LEU A 164 17.10 -6.68 -0.09
N ALA A 165 17.96 -7.66 0.19
CA ALA A 165 18.90 -7.58 1.30
C ALA A 165 19.79 -6.33 1.20
N ARG A 166 20.25 -5.98 -0.01
CA ARG A 166 21.02 -4.76 -0.25
C ARG A 166 20.18 -3.49 -0.11
N TYR A 167 18.93 -3.49 -0.58
CA TYR A 167 18.01 -2.35 -0.48
C TYR A 167 17.84 -1.91 0.97
N ASN A 168 17.63 -2.87 1.86
CA ASN A 168 17.48 -2.64 3.30
C ASN A 168 18.81 -2.45 4.05
N GLY A 169 19.92 -2.99 3.53
CA GLY A 169 21.22 -2.97 4.20
C GLY A 169 21.55 -4.25 4.99
N SER A 170 20.74 -5.30 4.89
CA SER A 170 20.91 -6.61 5.53
C SER A 170 21.69 -7.61 4.65
N ILE A 171 22.73 -7.14 3.94
CA ILE A 171 23.53 -7.96 3.02
C ILE A 171 23.99 -9.26 3.71
N GLY A 172 23.75 -10.40 3.06
CA GLY A 172 24.09 -11.73 3.58
C GLY A 172 23.08 -12.31 4.57
N LYS A 173 21.96 -11.61 4.85
CA LYS A 173 20.88 -12.09 5.72
C LYS A 173 19.56 -12.16 4.94
N ALA A 174 18.75 -13.18 5.25
CA ALA A 174 17.48 -13.43 4.55
C ALA A 174 16.26 -12.74 5.20
N TRP A 175 16.37 -12.26 6.45
CA TRP A 175 15.20 -11.80 7.22
C TRP A 175 14.40 -10.69 6.54
N TYR A 176 15.05 -9.76 5.82
CA TYR A 176 14.35 -8.70 5.09
C TYR A 176 13.72 -9.22 3.80
N PRO A 177 14.45 -9.91 2.89
CA PRO A 177 13.85 -10.59 1.75
C PRO A 177 12.63 -11.45 2.13
N ASP A 178 12.73 -12.26 3.18
CA ASP A 178 11.65 -13.15 3.63
C ASP A 178 10.39 -12.36 4.04
N ARG A 179 10.56 -11.20 4.70
CA ARG A 179 9.44 -10.31 5.03
C ARG A 179 8.78 -9.75 3.77
N VAL A 180 9.57 -9.36 2.76
CA VAL A 180 9.04 -8.85 1.49
C VAL A 180 8.33 -9.96 0.72
N TYR A 181 8.86 -11.18 0.67
CA TYR A 181 8.17 -12.31 0.04
C TYR A 181 6.87 -12.68 0.76
N LYS A 182 6.86 -12.64 2.10
CA LYS A 182 5.63 -12.83 2.88
C LYS A 182 4.60 -11.75 2.54
N ALA A 183 5.00 -10.49 2.48
CA ALA A 183 4.12 -9.39 2.09
C ALA A 183 3.66 -9.52 0.63
N LEU A 184 4.51 -10.01 -0.28
CA LEU A 184 4.18 -10.19 -1.70
C LEU A 184 2.97 -11.12 -1.91
N HIS A 185 2.82 -12.15 -1.08
CA HIS A 185 1.63 -13.00 -1.13
C HIS A 185 0.32 -12.26 -0.82
N HIS A 186 0.37 -11.10 -0.14
CA HIS A 186 -0.81 -10.25 0.05
C HIS A 186 -1.20 -9.49 -1.21
N TRP A 187 -0.33 -9.39 -2.21
CA TRP A 187 -0.49 -8.55 -3.41
C TRP A 187 -0.56 -9.35 -4.72
N GLN A 188 -0.37 -10.67 -4.66
CA GLN A 188 -0.56 -11.60 -5.78
C GLN A 188 -2.01 -12.13 -5.88
#